data_AF-A0A0G0WNM4-F1
#
_entry.id   AF-A0A0G0WNM4-F1
#
_cell.length_a   1.000
_cell.length_b   1.000
_cell.length_c   1.000
_cell.angle_alpha   90.00
_cell.angle_beta   90.00
_cell.angle_gamma   90.00
#
_symmetry.space_group_name_H-M   'P 1'
#
loop_
_entity.id
_entity.type
_entity.pdbx_description
1 polymer ?
#
loop_
_entity_poly.entity_id
_entity_poly.type
_entity_poly.pdbx_seq_one_letter_code
_entity_poly.pdbx_strand_id
1 'polypeptide(L)'
;MTKCKNITDPSNKRDKDRCYKDVAVVNRNFNICEKVEFISERIECYYAVAAANQDIGLCEKADVIYKDYTVDKERCYSDVAKAKQDETICTKISSDFKRSTCFWGVARVRKDVSLCEKVVYNKNDCYSSILK
;
A
#
# COMPACT_ATOMS: atom_id res chain seq x y z
N MET A 1 13.32 6.61 16.38
CA MET A 1 12.56 5.70 17.26
C MET A 1 12.23 6.29 18.63
N THR A 2 13.16 6.95 19.33
CA THR A 2 12.95 7.53 20.67
C THR A 2 11.82 8.56 20.74
N LYS A 3 11.63 9.36 19.67
CA LYS A 3 10.55 10.36 19.59
C LYS A 3 9.14 9.75 19.67
N CYS A 4 8.87 8.64 18.99
CA CYS A 4 7.54 8.02 19.00
C CYS A 4 7.17 7.45 20.39
N LYS A 5 8.16 6.93 21.12
CA LYS A 5 7.97 6.41 22.48
C LYS A 5 7.55 7.49 23.48
N ASN A 6 7.93 8.75 23.22
CA ASN A 6 7.64 9.88 24.09
C ASN A 6 6.21 10.43 23.91
N ILE A 7 5.44 9.91 22.95
CA ILE A 7 4.00 10.19 22.82
C ILE A 7 3.27 9.30 23.84
N THR A 8 3.14 9.80 25.07
CA THR A 8 2.60 9.05 26.21
C THR A 8 1.16 9.40 26.55
N ASP A 9 0.62 10.48 25.99
CA ASP A 9 -0.78 10.87 26.17
C ASP A 9 -1.71 9.80 25.58
N PRO A 10 -2.58 9.16 26.38
CA PRO A 10 -3.52 8.14 25.92
C PRO A 10 -4.51 8.63 24.86
N SER A 11 -4.75 9.95 24.76
CA SER A 11 -5.59 10.53 23.70
C SER A 11 -4.89 10.55 22.33
N ASN A 12 -3.55 10.49 22.31
CA ASN A 12 -2.72 10.59 21.10
C ASN A 12 -2.23 9.23 20.56
N LYS A 13 -2.93 8.13 20.88
CA LYS A 13 -2.56 6.78 20.40
C LYS A 13 -2.40 6.71 18.89
N ARG A 14 -3.27 7.39 18.13
CA ARG A 14 -3.18 7.43 16.65
C ARG A 14 -1.94 8.18 16.16
N ASP A 15 -1.52 9.23 16.85
CA ASP A 15 -0.31 9.97 16.48
C ASP A 15 0.95 9.17 16.78
N LYS A 16 0.94 8.42 17.88
CA LYS A 16 2.00 7.45 18.20
C LYS A 16 2.14 6.38 17.12
N ASP A 17 1.02 5.81 16.69
CA ASP A 17 0.97 4.81 15.61
C ASP A 17 1.44 5.37 14.27
N ARG A 18 0.97 6.57 13.90
CA ARG A 18 1.44 7.29 12.71
C ARG A 18 2.95 7.53 12.76
N CYS A 19 3.48 7.94 13.91
CA CYS A 19 4.93 8.13 14.09
C CYS A 19 5.70 6.81 13.84
N TYR A 20 5.23 5.68 14.40
CA TYR A 20 5.87 4.39 14.14
C TYR A 20 5.81 3.99 12.67
N LYS A 21 4.67 4.21 12.01
CA LYS A 21 4.53 3.99 10.57
C LYS A 21 5.53 4.81 9.75
N ASP A 22 5.63 6.11 10.00
CA ASP A 22 6.56 6.98 9.26
C ASP A 22 8.01 6.55 9.46
N VAL A 23 8.37 6.20 10.70
CA VAL A 23 9.71 5.67 11.02
C VAL A 23 9.94 4.32 10.32
N ALA A 24 8.94 3.44 10.26
CA ALA A 24 9.05 2.16 9.55
C ALA A 24 9.32 2.37 8.05
N VAL A 25 8.58 3.28 7.42
CA VAL A 25 8.69 3.59 5.99
C VAL A 25 10.03 4.24 5.66
N VAL A 26 10.43 5.29 6.39
CA VAL A 26 11.70 5.99 6.16
C VAL A 26 12.90 5.06 6.33
N ASN A 27 12.87 4.18 7.32
CA ASN A 27 13.94 3.22 7.56
C ASN A 27 13.76 1.92 6.78
N ARG A 28 12.70 1.79 5.97
CA ARG A 28 12.35 0.58 5.22
C ARG A 28 12.31 -0.69 6.08
N ASN A 29 11.98 -0.55 7.37
CA ASN A 29 12.09 -1.61 8.37
C ASN A 29 10.70 -2.08 8.82
N PHE A 30 10.29 -3.24 8.31
CA PHE A 30 8.95 -3.78 8.55
C PHE A 30 8.70 -4.16 10.02
N ASN A 31 9.74 -4.57 10.77
CA ASN A 31 9.62 -4.95 12.19
C ASN A 31 9.12 -3.79 13.08
N ILE A 32 9.26 -2.54 12.62
CA ILE A 32 8.78 -1.39 13.37
C ILE A 32 7.24 -1.35 13.40
N CYS A 33 6.56 -1.89 12.37
CA CYS A 33 5.11 -1.94 12.31
C CYS A 33 4.49 -2.79 13.43
N GLU A 34 5.22 -3.75 14.01
CA GLU A 34 4.76 -4.52 15.18
C GLU A 34 4.44 -3.65 16.40
N LYS A 35 5.02 -2.43 16.45
CA LYS A 35 4.82 -1.46 17.54
C LYS A 35 3.56 -0.61 17.37
N VAL A 36 2.89 -0.70 16.22
CA VAL A 36 1.66 0.03 15.92
C VAL A 36 0.50 -0.69 16.60
N GLU A 37 -0.23 -0.01 17.47
CA GLU A 37 -1.26 -0.62 18.32
C GLU A 37 -2.56 -0.91 17.55
N PHE A 38 -3.03 0.03 16.73
CA PHE A 38 -4.24 -0.14 15.92
C PHE A 38 -3.96 -1.05 14.72
N ILE A 39 -4.71 -2.15 14.62
CA ILE A 39 -4.52 -3.15 13.57
C ILE A 39 -4.61 -2.57 12.16
N SER A 40 -5.55 -1.65 11.91
CA SER A 40 -5.70 -1.00 10.62
C SER A 40 -4.47 -0.18 10.25
N GLU A 41 -3.94 0.59 11.20
CA GLU A 41 -2.71 1.38 11.00
C GLU A 41 -1.49 0.46 10.83
N ARG A 42 -1.47 -0.68 11.51
CA ARG A 42 -0.41 -1.69 11.41
C ARG A 42 -0.37 -2.32 10.01
N ILE A 43 -1.52 -2.71 9.48
CA ILE A 43 -1.65 -3.23 8.11
C ILE A 43 -1.17 -2.19 7.10
N GLU A 44 -1.63 -0.94 7.25
CA GLU A 44 -1.19 0.18 6.40
C GLU A 44 0.31 0.46 6.51
N CYS A 45 0.91 0.26 7.69
CA CYS A 45 2.35 0.36 7.89
C CYS A 45 3.09 -0.71 7.07
N TYR A 46 2.65 -1.97 7.14
CA TYR A 46 3.26 -3.05 6.35
C TYR A 46 3.19 -2.77 4.85
N TYR A 47 2.04 -2.32 4.36
CA TYR A 47 1.86 -2.01 2.93
C TYR A 47 2.77 -0.88 2.47
N ALA A 48 2.86 0.19 3.28
CA ALA A 48 3.73 1.32 2.96
C ALA A 48 5.21 0.92 2.96
N VAL A 49 5.64 0.05 3.90
CA VAL A 49 7.02 -0.47 3.92
C VAL A 49 7.29 -1.39 2.72
N ALA A 50 6.33 -2.23 2.32
CA ALA A 50 6.45 -3.06 1.12
C ALA A 50 6.64 -2.20 -0.14
N ALA A 51 5.81 -1.16 -0.30
CA ALA A 51 5.92 -0.21 -1.41
C ALA A 51 7.25 0.58 -1.37
N ALA A 52 7.68 1.04 -0.20
CA ALA A 52 8.94 1.76 -0.04
C ALA A 52 10.17 0.88 -0.36
N ASN A 53 10.08 -0.43 -0.11
CA ASN A 53 11.09 -1.40 -0.51
C ASN A 53 10.92 -1.87 -1.97
N GLN A 54 9.79 -1.57 -2.61
CA GLN A 54 9.39 -2.15 -3.90
C GLN A 54 9.42 -3.69 -3.89
N ASP A 55 9.18 -4.29 -2.72
CA ASP A 55 9.29 -5.73 -2.47
C ASP A 55 7.90 -6.34 -2.24
N ILE A 56 7.43 -7.06 -3.24
CA ILE A 56 6.14 -7.75 -3.20
C ILE A 56 6.13 -8.91 -2.20
N GLY A 57 7.28 -9.51 -1.88
CA GLY A 57 7.39 -10.58 -0.89
C GLY A 57 6.99 -10.11 0.51
N LEU A 58 7.09 -8.80 0.78
CA LEU A 58 6.61 -8.21 2.03
C LEU A 58 5.08 -8.13 2.12
N CYS A 59 4.35 -8.15 1.00
CA CYS A 59 2.89 -8.22 1.00
C CYS A 59 2.37 -9.55 1.55
N GLU A 60 3.11 -10.63 1.39
CA GLU A 60 2.77 -11.95 1.97
C GLU A 60 3.01 -12.00 3.49
N LYS A 61 3.93 -11.17 4.00
CA LYS A 61 4.22 -11.11 5.45
C LYS A 61 3.17 -10.32 6.24
N ALA A 62 2.33 -9.56 5.55
CA ALA A 62 1.21 -8.85 6.15
C ALA A 62 -0.03 -9.75 6.36
N ASP A 63 0.07 -11.05 6.06
CA ASP A 63 -0.98 -12.03 6.26
C ASP A 63 -1.16 -12.32 7.76
N VAL A 64 -1.83 -11.39 8.44
CA VAL A 64 -2.18 -11.48 9.85
C VAL A 64 -3.67 -11.75 9.93
N ILE A 65 -4.07 -12.93 10.42
CA ILE A 65 -5.47 -13.18 10.76
C ILE A 65 -5.80 -12.29 11.96
N TYR A 66 -6.67 -11.30 11.75
CA TYR A 66 -7.19 -10.49 12.85
C TYR A 66 -8.69 -10.72 12.98
N LYS A 67 -9.09 -11.42 14.06
CA LYS A 67 -10.51 -11.64 14.45
C LYS A 67 -11.40 -12.01 13.25
N ASP A 68 -11.05 -13.10 12.57
CA ASP A 68 -11.79 -13.66 11.43
C ASP A 68 -11.83 -12.79 10.15
N TYR A 69 -11.05 -11.70 10.09
CA TYR A 69 -10.87 -10.90 8.89
C TYR A 69 -9.58 -11.27 8.15
N THR A 70 -9.70 -11.64 6.88
CA THR A 70 -8.55 -11.82 5.98
C THR A 70 -8.05 -10.46 5.52
N VAL A 71 -6.77 -10.20 5.75
CA VAL A 71 -6.11 -8.97 5.31
C VAL A 71 -6.00 -8.96 3.79
N ASP A 72 -6.65 -7.98 3.17
CA ASP A 72 -6.68 -7.82 1.71
C ASP A 72 -5.33 -7.33 1.16
N LYS A 73 -4.45 -8.28 0.82
CA LYS A 73 -3.11 -8.00 0.28
C LYS A 73 -3.12 -7.42 -1.14
N GLU A 74 -4.26 -7.42 -1.83
CA GLU A 74 -4.36 -6.89 -3.19
C GLU A 74 -4.06 -5.39 -3.23
N ARG A 75 -4.40 -4.66 -2.16
CA ARG A 75 -3.99 -3.26 -1.99
C ARG A 75 -2.47 -3.13 -1.93
N CYS A 76 -1.79 -3.99 -1.17
CA CYS A 76 -0.34 -3.99 -1.08
C CYS A 76 0.31 -4.21 -2.45
N TYR A 77 -0.17 -5.19 -3.22
CA TYR A 77 0.31 -5.40 -4.59
C TYR A 77 0.15 -4.16 -5.46
N SER A 78 -0.99 -3.47 -5.38
CA SER A 78 -1.22 -2.22 -6.12
C SER A 78 -0.26 -1.11 -5.73
N ASP A 79 0.01 -0.95 -4.44
CA ASP A 79 0.95 0.06 -3.93
C ASP A 79 2.40 -0.25 -4.37
N VAL A 80 2.83 -1.51 -4.31
CA VAL A 80 4.13 -1.96 -4.83
C VAL A 80 4.20 -1.79 -6.34
N ALA A 81 3.16 -2.15 -7.10
CA ALA A 81 3.10 -1.98 -8.55
C ALA A 81 3.32 -0.52 -8.96
N LYS A 82 2.66 0.43 -8.29
CA LYS A 82 2.85 1.87 -8.52
C LYS A 82 4.26 2.33 -8.16
N ALA A 83 4.75 1.94 -6.98
CA ALA A 83 6.07 2.34 -6.52
C ALA A 83 7.20 1.79 -7.40
N LYS A 84 7.05 0.55 -7.88
CA LYS A 84 7.99 -0.11 -8.80
C LYS A 84 7.75 0.24 -10.27
N GLN A 85 6.61 0.87 -10.58
CA GLN A 85 6.13 1.12 -11.95
C GLN A 85 6.02 -0.16 -12.81
N ASP A 86 5.72 -1.28 -12.15
CA ASP A 86 5.69 -2.62 -12.75
C ASP A 86 4.24 -3.10 -12.80
N GLU A 87 3.61 -3.00 -13.97
CA GLU A 87 2.21 -3.37 -14.12
C GLU A 87 1.97 -4.87 -14.05
N THR A 88 3.02 -5.67 -14.24
CA THR A 88 2.89 -7.14 -14.19
C THR A 88 2.44 -7.59 -12.81
N ILE A 89 2.76 -6.82 -11.76
CA ILE A 89 2.30 -7.06 -10.39
C ILE A 89 0.77 -6.99 -10.30
N CYS A 90 0.09 -6.12 -11.07
CA CYS A 90 -1.37 -6.02 -11.07
C CYS A 90 -2.05 -7.34 -11.48
N THR A 91 -1.37 -8.22 -12.22
CA THR A 91 -1.91 -9.54 -12.62
C THR A 91 -2.10 -10.49 -11.44
N LYS A 92 -1.48 -10.21 -10.29
CA LYS A 92 -1.64 -10.99 -9.03
C LYS A 92 -2.91 -10.62 -8.25
N ILE A 93 -3.63 -9.59 -8.69
CA ILE A 93 -4.88 -9.14 -8.06
C ILE A 93 -6.03 -9.89 -8.71
N SER A 94 -6.81 -10.62 -7.92
CA SER A 94 -7.93 -11.45 -8.37
C SER A 94 -9.16 -10.60 -8.69
N SER A 95 -9.47 -9.60 -7.87
CA SER A 95 -10.60 -8.70 -8.11
C SER A 95 -10.40 -7.83 -9.36
N ASP A 96 -11.27 -7.96 -10.36
CA ASP A 96 -11.22 -7.17 -11.60
C ASP A 96 -11.25 -5.65 -11.35
N PHE A 97 -12.05 -5.22 -10.38
CA PHE A 97 -12.15 -3.81 -9.99
C PHE A 97 -10.84 -3.29 -9.42
N LYS A 98 -10.25 -4.02 -8.47
CA LYS A 98 -8.96 -3.62 -7.86
C LYS A 98 -7.80 -3.75 -8.84
N ARG A 99 -7.82 -4.78 -9.70
CA ARG A 99 -6.83 -4.96 -10.77
C ARG A 99 -6.88 -3.81 -11.78
N SER A 100 -8.09 -3.39 -12.18
CA SER A 100 -8.29 -2.19 -13.02
C SER A 100 -7.74 -0.93 -12.34
N THR A 101 -8.03 -0.77 -11.06
CA THR A 101 -7.51 0.36 -10.26
C THR A 101 -5.98 0.33 -10.17
N CYS A 102 -5.37 -0.85 -10.06
CA CYS A 102 -3.91 -1.03 -10.08
C CYS A 102 -3.31 -0.60 -11.42
N PHE A 103 -3.84 -1.12 -12.54
CA PHE A 103 -3.37 -0.73 -13.88
C PHE A 103 -3.49 0.78 -14.12
N TRP A 104 -4.61 1.39 -13.73
CA TRP A 104 -4.79 2.83 -13.80
C TRP A 104 -3.75 3.58 -12.94
N GLY A 105 -3.51 3.14 -11.71
CA GLY A 105 -2.48 3.71 -10.85
C GLY A 105 -1.09 3.69 -11.50
N VAL A 106 -0.69 2.55 -12.07
CA VAL A 106 0.59 2.41 -12.77
C VAL A 106 0.64 3.27 -14.03
N ALA A 107 -0.45 3.33 -14.81
CA ALA A 107 -0.61 4.18 -15.98
C ALA A 107 -0.35 5.65 -15.65
N ARG A 108 -0.91 6.16 -14.54
CA ARG A 108 -0.71 7.55 -14.10
C ARG A 108 0.72 7.86 -13.70
N VAL A 109 1.38 6.96 -12.97
CA VAL A 109 2.76 7.16 -12.51
C VAL A 109 3.73 7.13 -13.68
N ARG A 110 3.56 6.17 -14.61
CA ARG A 110 4.38 6.06 -15.83
C ARG A 110 4.03 7.07 -16.91
N LYS A 111 2.89 7.75 -16.79
CA LYS A 111 2.27 8.52 -17.88
C LYS A 111 2.06 7.67 -19.15
N ASP A 112 1.77 6.38 -18.95
CA ASP A 112 1.61 5.40 -20.00
C ASP A 112 0.13 5.15 -20.27
N VAL A 113 -0.39 5.86 -21.27
CA VAL A 113 -1.77 5.77 -21.72
C VAL A 113 -2.17 4.38 -22.23
N SER A 114 -1.22 3.59 -22.75
CA SER A 114 -1.53 2.26 -23.28
C SER A 114 -2.02 1.30 -22.19
N LEU A 115 -1.63 1.53 -20.93
CA LEU A 115 -2.10 0.74 -19.79
C LEU A 115 -3.59 0.93 -19.49
N CYS A 116 -4.21 2.03 -19.95
CA CYS A 116 -5.66 2.20 -19.85
C CYS A 116 -6.41 1.15 -20.68
N GLU A 117 -5.79 0.52 -21.68
CA GLU A 117 -6.39 -0.61 -22.40
C GLU A 117 -6.71 -1.81 -21.48
N LYS A 118 -5.93 -1.97 -20.41
CA LYS A 118 -6.08 -3.05 -19.41
C LYS A 118 -7.09 -2.71 -18.30
N VAL A 119 -7.66 -1.50 -18.30
CA VAL A 119 -8.63 -1.03 -17.31
C VAL A 119 -10.04 -1.39 -17.75
N VAL A 120 -10.75 -2.18 -16.94
CA VAL A 120 -12.13 -2.63 -17.24
C VAL A 120 -13.16 -1.57 -16.85
N TYR A 121 -12.97 -0.93 -15.69
CA TYR A 121 -13.90 0.05 -15.14
C TYR A 121 -13.38 1.48 -15.30
N ASN A 122 -14.24 2.41 -15.71
CA ASN A 122 -13.92 3.84 -15.87
C ASN A 122 -12.72 4.09 -16.83
N LYS A 123 -12.66 3.31 -17.92
CA LYS A 123 -11.56 3.35 -18.89
C LYS A 123 -11.31 4.76 -19.46
N ASN A 124 -12.37 5.50 -19.78
CA ASN A 124 -12.28 6.88 -20.28
C ASN A 124 -11.66 7.85 -19.25
N ASP A 125 -11.96 7.65 -17.97
CA ASP A 125 -11.36 8.44 -16.88
C ASP A 125 -9.87 8.14 -16.74
N CYS A 126 -9.45 6.89 -17.01
CA CYS A 126 -8.03 6.54 -17.09
C CYS A 126 -7.31 7.38 -18.15
N TYR A 127 -7.78 7.37 -19.41
CA TYR A 127 -7.16 8.15 -20.50
C TYR A 127 -7.07 9.64 -20.15
N SER A 128 -8.19 10.21 -19.70
CA SER A 128 -8.28 11.64 -19.42
C SER A 128 -7.49 12.08 -18.19
N SER A 129 -7.17 11.18 -17.26
CA SER A 129 -6.30 11.46 -16.10
C SER A 129 -4.81 11.57 -16.45
N ILE A 130 -4.39 11.11 -17.63
CA ILE A 130 -2.98 11.06 -18.06
C ILE A 130 -2.66 12.18 -19.06
N LEU A 131 -3.65 12.59 -19.87
CA LEU A 131 -3.53 13.61 -20.91
C LEU A 131 -3.63 15.06 -20.41
N LYS A 132 -3.71 15.28 -19.09
CA LYS A 132 -3.63 16.59 -18.42
C LYS A 132 -2.27 16.75 -17.75
#